data_AF-A0A0B1T2N2-F1
#
_entry.id   AF-A0A0B1T2N2-F1
#
_cell.length_a   1.000
_cell.length_b   1.000
_cell.length_c   1.000
_cell.angle_alpha   90.00
_cell.angle_beta   90.00
_cell.angle_gamma   90.00
#
_symmetry.space_group_name_H-M   'P 1'
#
loop_
_entity.id
_entity.type
_entity.pdbx_description
1 polymer ?
#
loop_
_entity_poly.entity_id
_entity_poly.type
_entity_poly.pdbx_seq_one_letter_code
_entity_poly.pdbx_strand_id
1 'polypeptide(L)'
;MYTSSLGPEYDILPMMSVGAEFDRNGIAACQINVEIHHSKPNFKARLVTILKQYLHDRRYVFVLARHIAGHHRTFLLNFEDRRCVQKYISQFFIQ
;
A
#
# COMPACT_ATOMS: atom_id res chain seq x y z
N MET A 1 7.48 -5.13 -5.05
CA MET A 1 7.69 -3.85 -5.76
C MET A 1 8.15 -2.82 -4.73
N TYR A 2 9.19 -2.04 -5.03
CA TYR A 2 9.76 -1.03 -4.13
C TYR A 2 9.52 0.34 -4.77
N THR A 3 8.71 1.20 -4.15
CA THR A 3 8.43 2.56 -4.68
C THR A 3 9.32 3.57 -3.93
N SER A 4 10.56 3.74 -4.37
CA SER A 4 11.56 4.55 -3.62
C SER A 4 12.24 5.65 -4.44
N SER A 5 11.65 6.15 -5.51
CA SER A 5 12.27 7.26 -6.24
C SER A 5 11.22 8.21 -6.81
N LEU A 6 11.17 9.42 -6.24
CA LEU A 6 10.65 10.67 -6.83
C LEU A 6 9.15 11.03 -6.66
N GLY A 7 8.39 10.38 -5.78
CA GLY A 7 6.97 10.68 -5.60
C GLY A 7 5.93 9.88 -6.41
N PRO A 8 6.25 8.77 -7.12
CA PRO A 8 5.23 8.00 -7.85
C PRO A 8 4.30 7.21 -6.92
N GLU A 9 4.58 7.14 -5.62
CA GLU A 9 3.71 6.47 -4.65
C GLU A 9 2.29 7.05 -4.68
N TYR A 10 2.15 8.36 -4.89
CA TYR A 10 0.84 9.00 -4.94
C TYR A 10 0.06 8.74 -6.22
N ASP A 11 0.69 8.11 -7.22
CA ASP A 11 0.07 7.72 -8.47
C ASP A 11 -0.11 6.19 -8.51
N ILE A 12 0.86 5.42 -8.02
CA ILE A 12 0.82 3.95 -7.92
C ILE A 12 -0.18 3.47 -6.86
N LEU A 13 -0.27 4.12 -5.70
CA LEU A 13 -1.21 3.67 -4.65
C LEU A 13 -2.66 3.73 -5.13
N PRO A 14 -3.16 4.85 -5.71
CA PRO A 14 -4.49 4.85 -6.32
C PRO A 14 -4.74 3.70 -7.30
N MET A 15 -3.74 3.33 -8.11
CA MET A 15 -3.83 2.25 -9.09
C MET A 15 -4.11 0.86 -8.51
N MET A 16 -3.87 0.66 -7.21
CA MET A 16 -4.09 -0.61 -6.52
C MET A 16 -5.47 -0.73 -5.85
N SER A 17 -6.27 0.35 -5.88
CA SER A 17 -7.62 0.37 -5.33
C SER A 17 -8.54 -0.60 -6.08
N VAL A 18 -9.65 -0.99 -5.47
CA VAL A 18 -10.61 -1.93 -6.08
C VAL A 18 -11.15 -1.34 -7.39
N GLY A 19 -11.08 -2.11 -8.49
CA GLY A 19 -11.51 -1.69 -9.83
C GLY A 19 -10.54 -0.76 -10.58
N ALA A 20 -9.40 -0.42 -9.97
CA ALA A 20 -8.40 0.45 -10.55
C ALA A 20 -7.49 -0.29 -11.56
N GLU A 21 -6.41 0.36 -11.99
CA GLU A 21 -5.51 -0.11 -13.05
C GLU A 21 -4.98 -1.52 -12.78
N PHE A 22 -4.64 -1.87 -11.53
CA PHE A 22 -4.11 -3.20 -11.23
C PHE A 22 -5.15 -4.28 -11.48
N ASP A 23 -6.39 -4.08 -11.04
CA ASP A 23 -7.49 -5.01 -11.27
C ASP A 23 -7.78 -5.17 -12.76
N ARG A 24 -7.82 -4.05 -13.50
CA ARG A 24 -8.08 -4.04 -14.96
C ARG A 24 -7.01 -4.77 -15.76
N ASN A 25 -5.80 -4.90 -15.22
CA ASN A 25 -4.69 -5.60 -15.85
C ASN A 25 -4.42 -6.98 -15.24
N GLY A 26 -5.28 -7.47 -14.34
CA GLY A 26 -5.09 -8.77 -13.69
C GLY A 26 -3.86 -8.85 -12.79
N ILE A 27 -3.39 -7.70 -12.28
CA ILE A 27 -2.22 -7.60 -11.42
C ILE A 27 -2.65 -7.66 -9.96
N ALA A 28 -2.22 -8.71 -9.26
CA ALA A 28 -2.41 -8.85 -7.82
C ALA A 28 -1.07 -8.69 -7.09
N ALA A 29 -0.88 -7.58 -6.37
CA ALA A 29 0.29 -7.36 -5.54
C ALA A 29 0.01 -7.82 -4.10
N CYS A 30 0.70 -8.86 -3.63
CA CYS A 30 0.54 -9.31 -2.24
C CYS A 30 1.16 -8.36 -1.23
N GLN A 31 2.37 -7.85 -1.50
CA GLN A 31 3.10 -6.99 -0.58
C GLN A 31 3.81 -5.87 -1.35
N ILE A 32 3.68 -4.64 -0.86
CA ILE A 32 4.41 -3.48 -1.38
C ILE A 32 5.04 -2.70 -0.24
N ASN A 33 6.33 -2.38 -0.39
CA ASN A 33 7.04 -1.44 0.46
C ASN A 33 6.92 -0.05 -0.15
N VAL A 34 6.50 0.91 0.67
CA VAL A 34 6.24 2.28 0.24
C VAL A 34 7.04 3.23 1.11
N GLU A 35 7.71 4.16 0.46
CA GLU A 35 8.31 5.31 1.12
C GLU A 35 7.50 6.56 0.74
N ILE A 36 6.78 7.11 1.71
CA ILE A 36 5.95 8.30 1.52
C ILE A 36 6.81 9.54 1.74
N HIS A 37 6.94 10.36 0.69
CA HIS A 37 7.72 11.59 0.71
C HIS A 37 6.86 12.78 1.15
N HIS A 38 7.40 13.60 2.07
CA HIS A 38 6.72 14.82 2.57
C HIS A 38 6.99 16.08 1.73
N SER A 39 7.77 15.99 0.65
CA SER A 39 8.35 17.15 -0.04
C SER A 39 7.41 17.85 -1.03
N LYS A 40 6.22 17.31 -1.32
CA LYS A 40 5.27 17.93 -2.27
C LYS A 40 4.22 18.80 -1.55
N PRO A 41 3.85 19.97 -2.10
CA PRO A 41 2.66 20.70 -1.66
C PRO A 41 1.43 19.78 -1.66
N ASN A 42 0.56 19.91 -0.66
CA ASN A 42 -0.67 19.10 -0.50
C ASN A 42 -0.48 17.59 -0.23
N PHE A 43 0.73 17.13 0.12
CA PHE A 43 0.98 15.70 0.37
C PHE A 43 0.01 15.09 1.39
N LYS A 44 -0.30 15.83 2.48
CA LYS A 44 -1.21 15.37 3.53
C LYS A 44 -2.61 15.08 2.99
N ALA A 45 -3.14 15.98 2.16
CA ALA A 45 -4.47 15.82 1.59
C ALA A 45 -4.54 14.60 0.66
N ARG A 46 -3.53 14.44 -0.23
CA ARG A 46 -3.44 13.27 -1.13
C ARG A 46 -3.35 11.97 -0.35
N LEU A 47 -2.48 11.92 0.66
CA LEU A 47 -2.31 10.74 1.50
C LEU A 47 -3.60 10.37 2.23
N VAL A 48 -4.29 11.35 2.84
CA VAL A 48 -5.57 11.12 3.51
C VAL A 48 -6.63 10.56 2.55
N THR A 49 -6.70 11.06 1.32
CA THR A 49 -7.61 10.52 0.30
C THR A 49 -7.30 9.06 -0.02
N ILE A 50 -6.02 8.72 -0.25
CA ILE A 50 -5.58 7.34 -0.51
C ILE A 50 -5.94 6.43 0.68
N LEU A 51 -5.61 6.86 1.91
CA LEU A 51 -5.89 6.07 3.11
C LEU A 51 -7.40 5.82 3.30
N LYS A 52 -8.24 6.84 3.07
CA LYS A 52 -9.70 6.68 3.13
C LYS A 52 -10.21 5.66 2.12
N GLN A 53 -9.70 5.71 0.88
CA GLN A 53 -10.06 4.74 -0.15
C GLN A 53 -9.67 3.32 0.27
N TYR A 54 -8.48 3.13 0.81
CA TYR A 54 -7.99 1.81 1.22
C TYR A 54 -8.77 1.24 2.40
N LEU A 55 -9.16 2.09 3.35
CA LEU A 55 -10.04 1.70 4.46
C LEU A 55 -11.42 1.26 3.96
N HIS A 56 -11.95 1.93 2.93
CA HIS A 56 -13.21 1.55 2.29
C HIS A 56 -13.09 0.21 1.53
N ASP A 57 -12.01 0.06 0.76
CA ASP A 57 -11.76 -1.12 -0.08
C ASP A 57 -11.51 -2.38 0.75
N ARG A 58 -10.97 -2.24 1.98
CA ARG A 58 -10.66 -3.36 2.90
C ARG A 58 -9.73 -4.43 2.32
N ARG A 59 -9.05 -4.13 1.21
CA ARG A 59 -8.12 -5.02 0.52
C ARG A 59 -6.72 -4.97 1.10
N TYR A 60 -6.22 -3.76 1.34
CA TYR A 60 -4.85 -3.54 1.79
C TYR A 60 -4.83 -2.94 3.19
N VAL A 61 -4.08 -3.57 4.10
CA VAL A 61 -3.80 -2.99 5.42
C VAL A 61 -2.53 -2.17 5.34
N PHE A 62 -2.61 -0.91 5.77
CA PHE A 62 -1.44 -0.05 5.98
C PHE A 62 -0.81 -0.37 7.34
N VAL A 63 0.35 -1.02 7.31
CA VAL A 63 1.15 -1.22 8.54
C VAL A 63 2.16 -0.10 8.64
N LEU A 64 1.82 0.92 9.43
CA LEU A 64 2.67 2.09 9.65
C LEU A 64 4.02 1.65 10.23
N ALA A 65 5.07 1.82 9.45
CA ALA A 65 6.44 1.70 9.91
C ALA A 65 7.08 3.08 10.05
N ARG A 66 8.19 3.08 10.77
CA ARG A 66 8.82 4.24 11.40
C ARG A 66 8.99 5.46 10.48
N HIS A 67 8.85 6.63 11.08
CA HIS A 67 9.33 7.89 10.51
C HIS A 67 10.86 7.91 10.55
N ILE A 68 11.52 8.01 9.40
CA ILE A 68 12.98 8.08 9.29
C ILE A 68 13.34 9.23 8.35
N ALA A 69 14.09 10.20 8.85
CA ALA A 69 14.69 11.29 8.05
C ALA A 69 13.70 12.08 7.14
N GLY A 70 12.44 12.26 7.56
CA GLY A 70 11.44 13.00 6.78
C GLY A 70 10.62 12.15 5.80
N HIS A 71 10.77 10.82 5.86
CA HIS A 71 9.98 9.85 5.09
C HIS A 71 9.19 8.95 6.04
N HIS A 72 7.98 8.57 5.64
CA HIS A 72 7.25 7.46 6.27
C HIS A 72 7.45 6.20 5.45
N ARG A 73 8.15 5.22 6.01
CA ARG A 73 8.23 3.89 5.41
C ARG A 73 7.07 3.07 5.92
N THR A 74 6.31 2.46 5.03
CA THR A 74 5.19 1.60 5.38
C THR A 74 5.24 0.39 4.47
N PHE A 75 4.58 -0.68 4.88
CA PHE A 75 4.27 -1.77 3.97
C PHE A 75 2.77 -2.01 3.94
N LEU A 76 2.32 -2.45 2.77
CA LEU A 76 0.94 -2.83 2.53
C LEU A 76 0.89 -4.31 2.26
N LEU A 77 -0.12 -4.97 2.82
CA LEU A 77 -0.38 -6.39 2.63
C LEU A 77 -1.81 -6.56 2.14
N ASN A 78 -1.99 -7.34 1.07
CA ASN A 78 -3.30 -7.69 0.55
C ASN A 78 -3.92 -8.80 1.42
N PHE A 79 -4.99 -8.46 2.15
CA PHE A 79 -5.75 -9.38 2.99
C PHE A 79 -6.98 -9.97 2.29
N GLU A 80 -7.42 -9.39 1.17
CA GLU A 80 -8.53 -9.92 0.38
C GLU A 80 -8.12 -11.19 -0.38
N ASP A 81 -6.88 -11.24 -0.88
CA ASP A 81 -6.38 -12.39 -1.63
C ASP A 81 -5.85 -13.49 -0.70
N ARG A 82 -6.54 -14.64 -0.71
CA ARG A 82 -6.18 -15.82 0.09
C ARG A 82 -4.73 -16.27 -0.13
N ARG A 83 -4.19 -16.13 -1.35
CA ARG A 83 -2.80 -16.53 -1.67
C ARG A 83 -1.81 -15.66 -0.91
N CYS A 84 -2.12 -14.37 -0.76
CA CYS A 84 -1.28 -13.42 -0.03
C CYS A 84 -1.31 -13.68 1.48
N VAL A 85 -2.49 -13.98 2.03
CA VAL A 85 -2.66 -14.40 3.44
C VAL A 85 -1.92 -15.70 3.72
N GLN A 86 -2.02 -16.69 2.84
CA GLN A 86 -1.27 -17.95 2.97
C GLN A 86 0.24 -17.73 2.96
N LYS A 87 0.72 -16.89 2.04
CA LYS A 87 2.14 -16.63 1.87
C LYS A 87 2.76 -15.85 3.04
N TYR A 88 2.06 -14.88 3.60
CA TYR A 88 2.65 -13.95 4.58
C TYR A 88 2.12 -14.08 6.00
N ILE A 89 0.89 -14.55 6.21
CA ILE A 89 0.20 -14.52 7.52
C ILE A 89 0.01 -15.91 8.12
N SER A 90 -0.38 -16.90 7.33
CA SER A 90 -0.82 -18.21 7.86
C SER A 90 0.27 -18.93 8.66
N GLN A 91 1.54 -18.74 8.31
CA GLN A 91 2.70 -19.27 9.05
C GLN A 91 2.76 -18.87 10.53
N PHE A 92 2.09 -17.78 10.93
CA PHE A 92 2.06 -17.33 12.33
C PHE A 92 0.96 -18.01 13.17
N PHE A 93 0.05 -18.74 12.54
CA PHE A 93 -1.12 -19.35 13.20
C PHE A 93 -1.15 -20.88 13.08
N ILE A 94 -0.33 -21.44 12.21
CA ILE A 94 -0.13 -22.89 12.11
C ILE A 94 1.05 -23.22 13.02
N GLN A 95 0.75 -23.63 14.25
CA GLN A 95 1.70 -24.31 15.14
C GLN A 95 1.67 -25.81 14.84
#